data_AF-A0A0F4YJD8-F1
#
_entry.id   AF-A0A0F4YJD8-F1
#
_cell.length_a   1.000
_cell.length_b   1.000
_cell.length_c   1.000
_cell.angle_alpha   90.00
_cell.angle_beta   90.00
_cell.angle_gamma   90.00
#
_symmetry.space_group_name_H-M   'P 1'
#
loop_
_entity.id
_entity.type
_entity.pdbx_description
1 polymer ?
#
loop_
_entity_poly.entity_id
_entity_poly.type
_entity_poly.pdbx_seq_one_letter_code
_entity_poly.pdbx_strand_id
1 'polypeptide(L)'
;MHALQARIHTQLVPIQVLSVLSLLTVQQGYAKVKDGKLPPLASIVCNAYYWNLAGSEVERTPDGYEKAFQVNHIAHAALVLRLLGSFCSEGNARVVLFSSDAHWPGKNSLEKYPPSIPEDLELPMKPPPDQTSDNVLGRGFQRYAVSKLAVVMWMCALNRYLERDPNLYNITAIAINPGNLSDSRALRVNTPPLLTLLSKFVIKPLQPLLRLVADPTMRTAAEAGVDVIDLATNAAHPGERGYFTLLERDTSSPESLDEETQQRLWTKTLEWARITRENTALAIDA
;
A
#
# COMPACT_ATOMS: atom_id res chain seq x y z
N MET A 1 -14.02 17.76 -45.97
CA MET A 1 -14.31 17.52 -44.54
C MET A 1 -13.70 16.17 -44.15
N HIS A 2 -12.54 16.19 -43.52
CA HIS A 2 -11.86 14.99 -43.02
C HIS A 2 -12.51 14.56 -41.70
N ALA A 3 -13.11 13.37 -41.67
CA ALA A 3 -13.53 12.73 -40.43
C ALA A 3 -12.31 12.04 -39.80
N LEU A 4 -11.82 12.59 -38.69
CA LEU A 4 -10.87 11.93 -37.80
C LEU A 4 -11.58 10.76 -37.12
N GLN A 5 -11.35 9.54 -37.60
CA GLN A 5 -11.65 8.33 -36.85
C GLN A 5 -10.65 8.20 -35.69
N ALA A 6 -11.09 8.56 -34.49
CA ALA A 6 -10.40 8.17 -33.27
C ALA A 6 -10.44 6.63 -33.15
N ARG A 7 -9.32 5.97 -33.49
CA ARG A 7 -9.13 4.56 -33.21
C ARG A 7 -8.94 4.41 -31.69
N ILE A 8 -9.99 3.99 -31.00
CA ILE A 8 -9.87 3.46 -29.64
C ILE A 8 -9.14 2.11 -29.79
N HIS A 9 -7.84 2.07 -29.47
CA HIS A 9 -7.12 0.82 -29.32
C HIS A 9 -7.50 0.20 -27.98
N THR A 10 -8.50 -0.68 -28.00
CA THR A 10 -8.76 -1.63 -26.92
C THR A 10 -7.67 -2.69 -26.93
N GLN A 11 -6.54 -2.42 -26.26
CA GLN A 11 -5.59 -3.46 -25.91
C GLN A 11 -6.16 -4.31 -24.77
N LEU A 12 -6.23 -5.62 -24.98
CA LEU A 12 -6.54 -6.57 -23.91
C LEU A 12 -5.38 -6.56 -22.91
N VAL A 13 -5.61 -6.02 -21.72
CA VAL A 13 -4.65 -6.11 -20.62
C VAL A 13 -4.86 -7.46 -19.93
N PRO A 14 -3.86 -8.38 -19.96
CA PRO A 14 -3.99 -9.66 -19.28
C PRO A 14 -4.11 -9.46 -17.77
N ILE A 15 -5.22 -9.91 -17.19
CA ILE A 15 -5.43 -9.89 -15.73
C ILE A 15 -4.80 -11.14 -15.14
N GLN A 16 -3.92 -10.97 -14.15
CA GLN A 16 -3.41 -12.07 -13.35
C GLN A 16 -3.89 -11.95 -11.91
N VAL A 17 -4.36 -13.07 -11.36
CA VAL A 17 -4.73 -13.17 -9.95
C VAL A 17 -3.50 -13.58 -9.17
N LEU A 18 -3.03 -12.70 -8.28
CA LEU A 18 -1.95 -12.96 -7.36
C LEU A 18 -2.47 -12.92 -5.93
N SER A 19 -2.21 -13.96 -5.15
CA SER A 19 -2.44 -13.90 -3.70
C SER A 19 -1.26 -13.22 -3.01
N VAL A 20 -1.55 -12.18 -2.22
CA VAL A 20 -0.57 -11.51 -1.34
C VAL A 20 -0.50 -12.14 0.06
N LEU A 21 -1.27 -13.21 0.30
CA LEU A 21 -1.27 -13.94 1.57
C LEU A 21 -0.05 -14.87 1.73
N SER A 22 0.70 -15.12 0.66
CA SER A 22 1.88 -15.99 0.67
C SER A 22 2.97 -15.42 -0.23
N LEU A 23 4.22 -15.47 0.26
CA LEU A 23 5.37 -15.09 -0.56
C LEU A 23 5.61 -16.05 -1.73
N LEU A 24 5.20 -17.31 -1.61
CA LEU A 24 5.30 -18.31 -2.70
C LEU A 24 4.42 -17.91 -3.88
N THR A 25 3.18 -17.47 -3.63
CA THR A 25 2.29 -17.04 -4.70
C THR A 25 2.81 -15.78 -5.38
N VAL A 26 3.37 -14.83 -4.61
CA VAL A 26 4.07 -13.64 -5.16
C VAL A 26 5.21 -14.06 -6.12
N GLN A 27 6.02 -15.04 -5.73
CA GLN A 27 7.09 -15.57 -6.56
C GLN A 27 6.59 -16.19 -7.88
N GLN A 28 5.46 -16.90 -7.85
CA GLN A 28 4.85 -17.48 -9.05
C GLN A 28 4.33 -16.41 -10.04
N GLY A 29 3.80 -15.29 -9.53
CA GLY A 29 3.40 -14.15 -10.36
C GLY A 29 4.60 -13.51 -11.07
N TYR A 30 5.68 -13.28 -10.33
CA TYR A 30 6.95 -12.76 -10.85
C TYR A 30 7.50 -13.60 -12.01
N ALA A 31 7.52 -14.93 -11.88
CA ALA A 31 8.09 -15.82 -12.89
C ALA A 31 7.47 -15.61 -14.29
N LYS A 32 6.18 -15.29 -14.38
CA LYS A 32 5.52 -15.07 -15.67
C LYS A 32 5.95 -13.78 -16.37
N VAL A 33 6.23 -12.72 -15.60
CA VAL A 33 6.78 -11.48 -16.15
C VAL A 33 8.22 -11.71 -16.60
N LYS A 34 9.02 -12.38 -15.76
CA LYS A 34 10.42 -12.72 -16.08
C LYS A 34 10.55 -13.59 -17.32
N ASP A 35 9.63 -14.55 -17.49
CA ASP A 35 9.60 -15.46 -18.64
C ASP A 35 9.17 -14.77 -19.96
N GLY A 36 8.92 -13.46 -19.96
CA GLY A 36 8.49 -12.71 -21.14
C GLY A 36 7.06 -13.03 -21.60
N LYS A 37 6.25 -13.68 -20.75
CA LYS A 37 4.84 -13.99 -21.06
C LYS A 37 3.92 -12.78 -20.90
N LEU A 38 4.44 -11.69 -20.33
CA LEU A 38 3.78 -10.40 -20.16
C LEU A 38 4.71 -9.27 -20.68
N PRO A 39 4.15 -8.16 -21.18
CA PRO A 39 4.94 -7.01 -21.60
C PRO A 39 5.66 -6.37 -20.40
N PRO A 40 6.71 -5.56 -20.66
CA PRO A 40 7.36 -4.75 -19.62
C PRO A 40 6.35 -3.90 -18.85
N LEU A 41 6.64 -3.70 -17.57
CA LEU A 41 5.77 -2.95 -16.67
C LEU A 41 5.92 -1.45 -16.87
N ALA A 42 4.80 -0.73 -16.91
CA ALA A 42 4.77 0.72 -16.75
C ALA A 42 4.61 1.11 -15.27
N SER A 43 3.77 0.37 -14.54
CA SER A 43 3.42 0.70 -13.16
C SER A 43 3.14 -0.54 -12.32
N ILE A 44 3.36 -0.41 -11.01
CA ILE A 44 2.91 -1.36 -9.99
C ILE A 44 1.98 -0.62 -9.03
N VAL A 45 0.77 -1.13 -8.84
CA VAL A 45 -0.21 -0.56 -7.89
C VAL A 45 -0.43 -1.54 -6.75
N CYS A 46 0.16 -1.22 -5.60
CA CYS A 46 0.06 -1.98 -4.36
C CYS A 46 -1.19 -1.57 -3.57
N ASN A 47 -2.37 -1.95 -4.10
CA ASN A 47 -3.69 -1.63 -3.53
C ASN A 47 -4.21 -2.67 -2.54
N ALA A 48 -3.82 -3.95 -2.68
CA ALA A 48 -4.36 -5.01 -1.85
C ALA A 48 -4.08 -4.75 -0.37
N TYR A 49 -5.07 -4.93 0.50
CA TYR A 49 -4.85 -4.78 1.92
C TYR A 49 -5.74 -5.69 2.75
N TYR A 50 -5.33 -5.85 4.00
CA TYR A 50 -6.03 -6.57 5.04
C TYR A 50 -6.13 -5.70 6.28
N TRP A 51 -7.27 -5.86 6.96
CA TRP A 51 -7.45 -5.49 8.35
C TRP A 51 -8.43 -6.47 9.00
N ASN A 52 -8.45 -6.50 10.33
CA ASN A 52 -9.56 -7.08 11.06
C ASN A 52 -9.83 -6.28 12.33
N LEU A 53 -10.99 -5.64 12.39
CA LEU A 53 -11.46 -4.79 13.47
C LEU A 53 -12.47 -5.49 14.39
N ALA A 54 -12.82 -6.75 14.09
CA ALA A 54 -13.83 -7.52 14.81
C ALA A 54 -13.30 -8.80 15.46
N GLY A 55 -12.10 -9.26 15.07
CA GLY A 55 -11.45 -10.44 15.62
C GLY A 55 -10.65 -10.15 16.88
N SER A 56 -10.81 -10.97 17.91
CA SER A 56 -10.12 -10.86 19.20
C SER A 56 -8.74 -11.52 19.24
N GLU A 57 -8.33 -12.16 18.14
CA GLU A 57 -7.06 -12.88 18.06
C GLU A 57 -6.14 -12.29 16.97
N VAL A 58 -4.84 -12.42 17.21
CA VAL A 58 -3.82 -12.10 16.20
C VAL A 58 -3.88 -13.13 15.08
N GLU A 59 -4.37 -12.70 13.92
CA GLU A 59 -4.34 -13.53 12.72
C GLU A 59 -2.94 -13.58 12.12
N ARG A 60 -2.51 -14.79 11.73
CA ARG A 60 -1.23 -15.02 11.08
C ARG A 60 -1.41 -15.58 9.67
N THR A 61 -0.49 -15.24 8.79
CA THR A 61 -0.36 -15.85 7.46
C THR A 61 0.27 -17.25 7.57
N PRO A 62 0.28 -18.05 6.49
CA PRO A 62 1.06 -19.29 6.43
C PRO A 62 2.56 -19.09 6.64
N ASP A 63 3.10 -17.89 6.38
CA ASP A 63 4.50 -17.55 6.64
C ASP A 63 4.76 -17.22 8.14
N GLY A 64 3.71 -17.20 8.97
CA GLY A 64 3.79 -17.01 10.42
C GLY A 64 3.78 -15.55 10.87
N TYR A 65 3.59 -14.60 9.95
CA TYR A 65 3.58 -13.17 10.25
C TYR A 65 2.16 -12.66 10.50
N GLU A 66 2.05 -11.59 11.29
CA GLU A 66 0.81 -10.85 11.47
C GLU A 66 0.23 -10.46 10.11
N LYS A 67 -1.05 -10.80 9.92
CA LYS A 67 -1.67 -10.83 8.60
C LYS A 67 -1.81 -9.45 7.97
N ALA A 68 -2.13 -8.40 8.71
CA ALA A 68 -2.22 -7.05 8.15
C ALA A 68 -0.83 -6.55 7.73
N PHE A 69 0.18 -6.75 8.56
CA PHE A 69 1.55 -6.34 8.30
C PHE A 69 2.15 -7.06 7.09
N GLN A 70 1.94 -8.39 6.98
CA GLN A 70 2.42 -9.11 5.80
C GLN A 70 1.69 -8.70 4.52
N VAL A 71 0.35 -8.65 4.54
CA VAL A 71 -0.43 -8.37 3.33
C VAL A 71 -0.17 -6.95 2.83
N ASN A 72 -0.15 -5.96 3.73
CA ASN A 72 -0.12 -4.56 3.36
C ASN A 72 1.30 -4.09 3.03
N HIS A 73 2.32 -4.66 3.68
CA HIS A 73 3.70 -4.22 3.59
C HIS A 73 4.63 -5.30 2.98
N ILE A 74 4.87 -6.41 3.69
CA ILE A 74 5.93 -7.37 3.30
C ILE A 74 5.69 -7.96 1.91
N ALA A 75 4.47 -8.39 1.60
CA ALA A 75 4.13 -8.97 0.31
C ALA A 75 4.26 -7.96 -0.84
N HIS A 76 3.88 -6.71 -0.60
CA HIS A 76 4.03 -5.62 -1.57
C HIS A 76 5.49 -5.26 -1.79
N ALA A 77 6.28 -5.11 -0.74
CA ALA A 77 7.72 -4.88 -0.85
C ALA A 77 8.40 -6.01 -1.64
N ALA A 78 8.04 -7.26 -1.34
CA ALA A 78 8.55 -8.43 -2.03
C ALA A 78 8.19 -8.43 -3.53
N LEU A 79 6.95 -8.05 -3.87
CA LEU A 79 6.49 -7.94 -5.25
C LEU A 79 7.23 -6.84 -6.00
N VAL A 80 7.32 -5.64 -5.41
CA VAL A 80 7.97 -4.47 -6.01
C VAL A 80 9.44 -4.78 -6.30
N LEU A 81 10.20 -5.22 -5.29
CA LEU A 81 11.64 -5.47 -5.42
C LEU A 81 11.95 -6.52 -6.50
N ARG A 82 11.16 -7.61 -6.56
CA ARG A 82 11.34 -8.66 -7.58
C ARG A 82 11.01 -8.19 -8.99
N LEU A 83 10.13 -7.19 -9.14
CA LEU A 83 9.69 -6.68 -10.44
C LEU A 83 10.42 -5.41 -10.89
N LEU A 84 11.35 -4.86 -10.10
CA LEU A 84 12.12 -3.66 -10.48
C LEU A 84 12.81 -3.82 -11.85
N GLY A 85 13.39 -4.99 -12.11
CA GLY A 85 14.05 -5.29 -13.39
C GLY A 85 13.10 -5.58 -14.56
N SER A 86 11.79 -5.52 -14.33
CA SER A 86 10.76 -5.79 -15.35
C SER A 86 10.08 -4.51 -15.85
N PHE A 87 10.44 -3.34 -15.34
CA PHE A 87 9.97 -2.07 -15.87
C PHE A 87 10.55 -1.78 -17.26
N CYS A 88 9.80 -1.04 -18.07
CA CYS A 88 10.29 -0.54 -19.35
C CYS A 88 11.42 0.47 -19.14
N SER A 89 12.50 0.35 -19.91
CA SER A 89 13.68 1.24 -19.85
C SER A 89 13.44 2.65 -20.37
N GLU A 90 12.38 2.85 -21.17
CA GLU A 90 12.11 4.11 -21.90
C GLU A 90 10.93 4.92 -21.31
N GLY A 91 10.33 4.46 -20.22
CA GLY A 91 9.11 5.06 -19.65
C GLY A 91 9.27 5.64 -18.24
N ASN A 92 8.34 6.53 -17.86
CA ASN A 92 8.20 6.99 -16.48
C ASN A 92 7.60 5.86 -15.63
N ALA A 93 8.46 4.98 -15.11
CA ALA A 93 8.07 3.86 -14.29
C ALA A 93 7.55 4.32 -12.92
N ARG A 94 6.43 3.73 -12.47
CA ARG A 94 5.75 4.15 -11.23
C ARG A 94 5.42 2.99 -10.29
N VAL A 95 5.73 3.15 -9.02
CA VAL A 95 5.18 2.34 -7.93
C VAL A 95 4.21 3.20 -7.13
N VAL A 96 2.95 2.76 -7.01
CA VAL A 96 1.92 3.41 -6.20
C VAL A 96 1.56 2.51 -5.03
N LEU A 97 1.84 2.97 -3.82
CA LEU A 97 1.61 2.24 -2.57
C LEU A 97 0.41 2.83 -1.83
N PHE A 98 -0.60 2.02 -1.52
CA PHE A 98 -1.73 2.49 -0.74
C PHE A 98 -1.37 2.61 0.75
N SER A 99 -1.35 3.83 1.24
CA SER A 99 -1.32 4.17 2.66
C SER A 99 -2.75 4.53 3.15
N SER A 100 -2.85 5.35 4.19
CA SER A 100 -4.08 5.87 4.82
C SER A 100 -3.67 6.96 5.81
N ASP A 101 -4.56 7.89 6.13
CA ASP A 101 -4.43 8.79 7.28
C ASP A 101 -4.08 8.07 8.61
N ALA A 102 -4.45 6.79 8.74
CA ALA A 102 -4.15 5.93 9.88
C ALA A 102 -2.66 5.77 10.18
N HIS A 103 -1.75 6.06 9.24
CA HIS A 103 -0.31 6.05 9.53
C HIS A 103 0.13 7.19 10.47
N TRP A 104 -0.71 8.21 10.65
CA TRP A 104 -0.41 9.41 11.42
C TRP A 104 -1.17 9.39 12.75
N PRO A 105 -0.45 9.34 13.89
CA PRO A 105 -1.06 9.34 15.23
C PRO A 105 -2.04 10.48 15.46
N GLY A 106 -3.27 10.16 15.84
CA GLY A 106 -4.33 11.11 16.17
C GLY A 106 -5.10 11.70 14.98
N LYS A 107 -4.81 11.29 13.73
CA LYS A 107 -5.59 11.78 12.57
C LYS A 107 -6.88 11.00 12.33
N ASN A 108 -6.91 9.70 12.61
CA ASN A 108 -8.07 8.85 12.30
C ASN A 108 -8.95 8.60 13.52
N SER A 109 -10.27 8.78 13.36
CA SER A 109 -11.25 8.63 14.45
C SER A 109 -11.38 7.22 15.03
N LEU A 110 -10.92 6.18 14.32
CA LEU A 110 -10.90 4.80 14.83
C LEU A 110 -9.67 4.50 15.71
N GLU A 111 -8.74 5.45 15.81
CA GLU A 111 -7.54 5.27 16.61
C GLU A 111 -7.86 5.21 18.11
N LYS A 112 -7.57 4.05 18.70
CA LYS A 112 -7.56 3.87 20.16
C LYS A 112 -6.14 3.79 20.71
N TYR A 113 -5.24 3.22 19.92
CA TYR A 113 -3.82 3.08 20.21
C TYR A 113 -3.04 3.64 19.01
N PRO A 114 -2.10 4.56 19.22
CA PRO A 114 -1.37 5.16 18.12
C PRO A 114 -0.49 4.12 17.41
N PRO A 115 -0.27 4.26 16.08
CA PRO A 115 0.76 3.51 15.39
C PRO A 115 2.15 4.01 15.78
N SER A 116 3.11 3.10 15.83
CA SER A 116 4.55 3.41 15.87
C SER A 116 5.32 2.17 15.42
N ILE A 117 6.51 2.39 14.85
CA ILE A 117 7.47 1.32 14.58
C ILE A 117 8.37 1.16 15.82
N PRO A 118 8.24 0.03 16.56
CA PRO A 118 9.03 -0.19 17.76
C PRO A 118 10.50 -0.48 17.43
N GLU A 119 11.36 -0.34 18.45
CA GLU A 119 12.77 -0.71 18.30
C GLU A 119 12.94 -2.21 17.97
N ASP A 120 12.19 -3.07 18.67
CA ASP A 120 12.12 -4.48 18.30
C ASP A 120 11.15 -4.67 17.12
N LEU A 121 11.73 -4.67 15.92
CA LEU A 121 11.01 -4.83 14.65
C LEU A 121 10.33 -6.21 14.49
N GLU A 122 10.60 -7.20 15.36
CA GLU A 122 9.82 -8.44 15.35
C GLU A 122 8.41 -8.22 15.91
N LEU A 123 8.17 -7.20 16.74
CA LEU A 123 6.88 -6.98 17.40
C LEU A 123 5.71 -6.71 16.43
N PRO A 124 5.83 -5.87 15.39
CA PRO A 124 4.77 -5.69 14.41
C PRO A 124 4.47 -6.97 13.62
N MET A 125 5.48 -7.82 13.43
CA MET A 125 5.39 -9.03 12.63
C MET A 125 4.90 -10.24 13.45
N LYS A 126 5.28 -10.33 14.72
CA LYS A 126 4.92 -11.41 15.63
C LYS A 126 4.47 -10.81 16.96
N PRO A 127 3.36 -10.06 16.97
CA PRO A 127 2.90 -9.47 18.20
C PRO A 127 2.50 -10.57 19.19
N PRO A 128 2.66 -10.31 20.50
CA PRO A 128 2.09 -11.19 21.51
C PRO A 128 0.56 -11.24 21.36
N PRO A 129 -0.10 -12.28 21.91
CA PRO A 129 -1.56 -12.31 21.98
C PRO A 129 -2.12 -11.04 22.64
N ASP A 130 -3.29 -10.60 22.16
CA ASP A 130 -4.04 -9.52 22.80
C ASP A 130 -4.48 -9.94 24.21
N GLN A 131 -4.55 -8.98 25.13
CA GLN A 131 -5.07 -9.21 26.47
C GLN A 131 -6.60 -9.17 26.46
N THR A 132 -7.26 -9.88 27.37
CA THR A 132 -8.74 -9.85 27.49
C THR A 132 -9.30 -8.45 27.76
N SER A 133 -8.51 -7.57 28.37
CA SER A 133 -8.86 -6.17 28.64
C SER A 133 -8.65 -5.24 27.44
N ASP A 134 -7.99 -5.70 26.38
CA ASP A 134 -7.72 -4.87 25.21
C ASP A 134 -8.98 -4.59 24.40
N ASN A 135 -9.03 -3.39 23.80
CA ASN A 135 -10.09 -3.05 22.88
C ASN A 135 -9.87 -3.73 21.52
N VAL A 136 -10.74 -4.69 21.17
CA VAL A 136 -10.66 -5.48 19.92
C VAL A 136 -10.55 -4.60 18.67
N LEU A 137 -11.46 -3.63 18.52
CA LEU A 137 -11.43 -2.69 17.39
C LEU A 137 -10.12 -1.91 17.37
N GLY A 138 -9.71 -1.40 18.53
CA GLY A 138 -8.50 -0.60 18.70
C GLY A 138 -7.23 -1.36 18.32
N ARG A 139 -7.08 -2.61 18.78
CA ARG A 139 -5.92 -3.46 18.44
C ARG A 139 -5.90 -3.83 16.97
N GLY A 140 -7.05 -4.18 16.40
CA GLY A 140 -7.22 -4.43 14.98
C GLY A 140 -6.84 -3.22 14.13
N PHE A 141 -7.31 -2.04 14.52
CA PHE A 141 -6.98 -0.78 13.86
C PHE A 141 -5.50 -0.42 14.01
N GLN A 142 -4.91 -0.63 15.20
CA GLN A 142 -3.49 -0.37 15.45
C GLN A 142 -2.60 -1.18 14.51
N ARG A 143 -2.86 -2.49 14.33
CA ARG A 143 -2.09 -3.34 13.39
C ARG A 143 -2.16 -2.82 11.96
N TYR A 144 -3.36 -2.44 11.53
CA TYR A 144 -3.58 -1.81 10.23
C TYR A 144 -2.78 -0.49 10.11
N ALA A 145 -2.90 0.41 11.09
CA ALA A 145 -2.21 1.69 11.16
C ALA A 145 -0.68 1.54 11.12
N VAL A 146 -0.13 0.62 11.91
CA VAL A 146 1.30 0.28 11.92
C VAL A 146 1.77 -0.24 10.56
N SER A 147 0.97 -1.10 9.89
CA SER A 147 1.30 -1.57 8.54
C SER A 147 1.32 -0.43 7.51
N LYS A 148 0.45 0.58 7.66
CA LYS A 148 0.39 1.75 6.77
C LYS A 148 1.53 2.73 7.03
N LEU A 149 1.96 2.87 8.27
CA LEU A 149 3.20 3.57 8.63
C LEU A 149 4.43 2.90 8.00
N ALA A 150 4.53 1.57 8.11
CA ALA A 150 5.61 0.81 7.49
C ALA A 150 5.67 0.99 5.96
N VAL A 151 4.52 1.01 5.28
CA VAL A 151 4.44 1.29 3.84
C VAL A 151 5.03 2.65 3.48
N VAL A 152 4.72 3.71 4.24
CA VAL A 152 5.22 5.06 3.95
C VAL A 152 6.71 5.16 4.23
N MET A 153 7.17 4.67 5.38
CA MET A 153 8.59 4.62 5.71
C MET A 153 9.40 3.86 4.67
N TRP A 154 8.90 2.69 4.26
CA TRP A 154 9.57 1.85 3.28
C TRP A 154 9.58 2.49 1.89
N MET A 155 8.53 3.22 1.50
CA MET A 155 8.50 4.00 0.27
C MET A 155 9.59 5.09 0.26
N CYS A 156 9.79 5.79 1.39
CA CYS A 156 10.87 6.76 1.54
C CYS A 156 12.25 6.11 1.34
N ALA A 157 12.49 4.97 1.98
CA ALA A 157 13.72 4.19 1.79
C ALA A 157 13.89 3.72 0.34
N LEU A 158 12.85 3.14 -0.25
CA LEU A 158 12.85 2.67 -1.63
C LEU A 158 13.27 3.78 -2.60
N ASN A 159 12.70 4.98 -2.46
CA ASN A 159 13.06 6.11 -3.30
C ASN A 159 14.56 6.45 -3.22
N ARG A 160 15.15 6.49 -2.01
CA ARG A 160 16.59 6.72 -1.86
C ARG A 160 17.44 5.65 -2.55
N TYR A 161 17.02 4.40 -2.48
CA TYR A 161 17.73 3.31 -3.16
C TYR A 161 17.60 3.41 -4.68
N LEU A 162 16.40 3.70 -5.20
CA LEU A 162 16.17 3.88 -6.64
C LEU A 162 16.98 5.05 -7.20
N GLU A 163 16.98 6.20 -6.51
CA GLU A 163 17.71 7.41 -6.94
C GLU A 163 19.23 7.20 -7.05
N ARG A 164 19.79 6.30 -6.22
CA ARG A 164 21.23 6.00 -6.23
C ARG A 164 21.62 4.97 -7.30
N ASP A 165 20.66 4.20 -7.80
CA ASP A 165 20.92 3.15 -8.78
C ASP A 165 20.81 3.72 -10.22
N PRO A 166 21.91 3.74 -11.00
CA PRO A 166 21.92 4.35 -12.34
C PRO A 166 21.03 3.62 -13.35
N ASN A 167 20.59 2.39 -13.07
CA ASN A 167 19.67 1.65 -13.93
C ASN A 167 18.21 1.80 -13.51
N LEU A 168 17.95 2.22 -12.26
CA LEU A 168 16.60 2.25 -11.67
C LEU A 168 16.14 3.66 -11.25
N TYR A 169 16.98 4.69 -11.37
CA TYR A 169 16.67 6.07 -10.96
C TYR A 169 15.43 6.68 -11.63
N ASN A 170 15.00 6.18 -12.79
CA ASN A 170 13.77 6.62 -13.46
C ASN A 170 12.50 5.98 -12.86
N ILE A 171 12.62 4.95 -12.03
CA ILE A 171 11.50 4.37 -11.30
C ILE A 171 11.20 5.25 -10.10
N THR A 172 9.97 5.71 -9.99
CA THR A 172 9.50 6.58 -8.90
C THR A 172 8.50 5.85 -8.02
N ALA A 173 8.58 6.04 -6.70
CA ALA A 173 7.62 5.48 -5.76
C ALA A 173 6.85 6.59 -5.05
N ILE A 174 5.55 6.40 -4.93
CA ILE A 174 4.67 7.25 -4.13
C ILE A 174 3.87 6.41 -3.14
N ALA A 175 3.46 7.02 -2.03
CA ALA A 175 2.44 6.48 -1.15
C ALA A 175 1.22 7.41 -1.13
N ILE A 176 0.02 6.86 -1.26
CA ILE A 176 -1.22 7.64 -1.34
C ILE A 176 -2.15 7.33 -0.16
N ASN A 177 -2.70 8.36 0.46
CA ASN A 177 -3.97 8.28 1.16
C ASN A 177 -5.10 8.54 0.16
N PRO A 178 -5.90 7.53 -0.22
CA PRO A 178 -6.95 7.69 -1.23
C PRO A 178 -8.19 8.41 -0.68
N GLY A 179 -8.16 8.88 0.57
CA GLY A 179 -9.30 9.48 1.26
C GLY A 179 -10.22 8.45 1.92
N ASN A 180 -11.25 8.94 2.59
CA ASN A 180 -12.22 8.08 3.28
C ASN A 180 -13.25 7.51 2.31
N LEU A 181 -13.02 6.24 1.92
CA LEU A 181 -13.79 5.52 0.91
C LEU A 181 -15.10 4.96 1.49
N SER A 182 -16.16 5.76 1.41
CA SER A 182 -17.49 5.49 1.97
C SER A 182 -18.11 4.15 1.51
N ASP A 183 -17.77 3.67 0.32
CA ASP A 183 -18.29 2.45 -0.29
C ASP A 183 -17.31 1.27 -0.29
N SER A 184 -16.12 1.43 0.31
CA SER A 184 -15.10 0.38 0.39
C SER A 184 -15.64 -0.92 1.01
N ARG A 185 -15.14 -2.05 0.49
CA ARG A 185 -15.44 -3.39 1.03
C ARG A 185 -14.97 -3.55 2.47
N ALA A 186 -13.93 -2.83 2.88
CA ALA A 186 -13.42 -2.89 4.26
C ALA A 186 -14.46 -2.52 5.31
N LEU A 187 -15.38 -1.59 5.01
CA LEU A 187 -16.46 -1.20 5.93
C LEU A 187 -17.54 -2.29 6.08
N ARG A 188 -17.39 -3.44 5.40
CA ARG A 188 -18.34 -4.57 5.41
C ARG A 188 -17.71 -5.91 5.81
N VAL A 189 -16.39 -6.03 5.72
CA VAL A 189 -15.67 -7.29 5.95
C VAL A 189 -14.66 -7.09 7.05
N ASN A 190 -14.65 -8.01 8.02
CA ASN A 190 -13.82 -7.94 9.22
C ASN A 190 -14.00 -6.62 10.00
N THR A 191 -15.23 -6.10 9.99
CA THR A 191 -15.60 -4.83 10.62
C THR A 191 -16.80 -5.09 11.53
N PRO A 192 -16.85 -4.50 12.74
CA PRO A 192 -17.96 -4.70 13.66
C PRO A 192 -19.33 -4.39 13.03
N PRO A 193 -20.40 -5.12 13.42
CA PRO A 193 -21.74 -4.90 12.87
C PRO A 193 -22.23 -3.46 13.02
N LEU A 194 -21.89 -2.79 14.13
CA LEU A 194 -22.27 -1.40 14.37
C LEU A 194 -21.67 -0.45 13.32
N LEU A 195 -20.37 -0.58 13.02
CA LEU A 195 -19.71 0.24 12.00
C LEU A 195 -20.23 -0.10 10.59
N THR A 196 -20.55 -1.37 10.34
CA THR A 196 -21.16 -1.80 9.07
C THR A 196 -22.53 -1.15 8.88
N LEU A 197 -23.35 -1.10 9.93
CA LEU A 197 -24.66 -0.45 9.93
C LEU A 197 -24.53 1.06 9.71
N LEU A 198 -23.63 1.71 10.45
CA LEU A 198 -23.34 3.14 10.32
C LEU A 198 -22.89 3.49 8.89
N SER A 199 -21.98 2.71 8.33
CA SER A 199 -21.52 2.89 6.94
C SER A 199 -22.69 2.81 5.96
N LYS A 200 -23.53 1.78 6.07
CA LYS A 200 -24.62 1.53 5.13
C LYS A 200 -25.74 2.57 5.21
N PHE A 201 -26.15 2.95 6.42
CA PHE A 201 -27.35 3.75 6.63
C PHE A 201 -27.09 5.23 6.91
N VAL A 202 -25.87 5.61 7.26
CA VAL A 202 -25.52 7.01 7.60
C VAL A 202 -24.43 7.55 6.68
N ILE A 203 -23.26 6.91 6.63
CA ILE A 203 -22.10 7.47 5.90
C ILE A 203 -22.38 7.50 4.39
N LYS A 204 -22.81 6.39 3.79
CA LYS A 204 -23.05 6.34 2.34
C LYS A 204 -24.15 7.31 1.88
N PRO A 205 -25.34 7.36 2.49
CA PRO A 205 -26.39 8.28 2.02
C PRO A 205 -26.05 9.75 2.24
N LEU A 206 -25.30 10.08 3.30
CA LEU A 206 -24.94 11.45 3.65
C LEU A 206 -23.55 11.86 3.12
N GLN A 207 -22.90 11.04 2.30
CA GLN A 207 -21.52 11.28 1.86
C GLN A 207 -21.30 12.67 1.24
N PRO A 208 -22.15 13.21 0.34
CA PRO A 208 -21.94 14.56 -0.19
C PRO A 208 -21.95 15.65 0.89
N LEU A 209 -22.81 15.50 1.90
CA LEU A 209 -22.89 16.42 3.02
C LEU A 209 -21.67 16.27 3.94
N LEU A 210 -21.35 15.04 4.35
CA LEU A 210 -20.20 14.75 5.21
C LEU A 210 -18.88 15.20 4.58
N ARG A 211 -18.76 15.08 3.25
CA ARG A 211 -17.62 15.62 2.49
C ARG A 211 -17.47 17.13 2.66
N LEU A 212 -18.58 17.86 2.67
CA LEU A 212 -18.58 19.31 2.80
C LEU A 212 -18.31 19.77 4.25
N VAL A 213 -18.91 19.09 5.23
CA VAL A 213 -18.99 19.62 6.61
C VAL A 213 -18.05 18.95 7.62
N ALA A 214 -17.52 17.76 7.32
CA ALA A 214 -16.76 16.97 8.29
C ALA A 214 -15.40 16.52 7.77
N ASP A 215 -15.35 15.95 6.57
CA ASP A 215 -14.13 15.38 6.01
C ASP A 215 -14.05 15.59 4.49
N PRO A 216 -13.25 16.56 4.00
CA PRO A 216 -13.14 16.86 2.58
C PRO A 216 -12.58 15.71 1.74
N THR A 217 -11.96 14.71 2.37
CA THR A 217 -11.41 13.52 1.70
C THR A 217 -12.46 12.43 1.47
N MET A 218 -13.68 12.58 1.99
CA MET A 218 -14.71 11.56 1.88
C MET A 218 -15.20 11.39 0.44
N ARG A 219 -15.00 10.20 -0.13
CA ARG A 219 -15.29 9.90 -1.54
C ARG A 219 -15.69 8.45 -1.74
N THR A 220 -15.97 8.09 -2.97
CA THR A 220 -16.18 6.71 -3.42
C THR A 220 -14.87 6.08 -3.88
N ALA A 221 -14.82 4.74 -3.86
CA ALA A 221 -13.71 3.99 -4.42
C ALA A 221 -13.57 4.21 -5.94
N ALA A 222 -14.67 4.44 -6.64
CA ALA A 222 -14.65 4.77 -8.07
C ALA A 222 -13.95 6.11 -8.33
N GLU A 223 -14.28 7.15 -7.56
CA GLU A 223 -13.55 8.41 -7.62
C GLU A 223 -12.07 8.16 -7.32
N ALA A 224 -11.72 7.50 -6.20
CA ALA A 224 -10.31 7.26 -5.84
C ALA A 224 -9.53 6.48 -6.89
N GLY A 225 -10.19 5.58 -7.63
CA GLY A 225 -9.60 4.85 -8.74
C GLY A 225 -9.10 5.75 -9.88
N VAL A 226 -9.78 6.87 -10.15
CA VAL A 226 -9.34 7.84 -11.18
C VAL A 226 -7.99 8.45 -10.79
N ASP A 227 -7.89 9.01 -9.58
CA ASP A 227 -6.65 9.60 -9.08
C ASP A 227 -5.48 8.61 -9.10
N VAL A 228 -5.75 7.37 -8.68
CA VAL A 228 -4.74 6.30 -8.62
C VAL A 228 -4.26 5.93 -10.02
N ILE A 229 -5.14 5.92 -11.03
CA ILE A 229 -4.75 5.69 -12.42
C ILE A 229 -3.89 6.85 -12.93
N ASP A 230 -4.27 8.09 -12.66
CA ASP A 230 -3.52 9.28 -13.10
C ASP A 230 -2.11 9.32 -12.48
N LEU A 231 -1.99 8.99 -11.20
CA LEU A 231 -0.71 8.85 -10.52
C LEU A 231 0.09 7.65 -11.07
N ALA A 232 -0.54 6.49 -11.22
CA ALA A 232 0.09 5.27 -11.72
C ALA A 232 0.65 5.45 -13.12
N THR A 233 -0.07 6.16 -13.99
CA THR A 233 0.32 6.41 -15.39
C THR A 233 1.25 7.61 -15.55
N ASN A 234 1.66 8.26 -14.46
CA ASN A 234 2.44 9.52 -14.50
C ASN A 234 1.71 10.68 -15.20
N ALA A 235 0.39 10.59 -15.45
CA ALA A 235 -0.40 11.68 -16.01
C ALA A 235 -0.51 12.85 -15.02
N ALA A 236 -0.66 12.53 -13.73
CA ALA A 236 -0.54 13.48 -12.63
C ALA A 236 0.85 13.37 -11.98
N HIS A 237 1.44 14.52 -11.64
CA HIS A 237 2.71 14.63 -10.90
C HIS A 237 3.88 13.82 -11.51
N PRO A 238 4.20 14.00 -12.81
CA PRO A 238 5.21 13.19 -13.49
C PRO A 238 6.57 13.29 -12.79
N GLY A 239 7.16 12.13 -12.48
CA GLY A 239 8.49 12.06 -11.85
C GLY A 239 8.54 12.39 -10.35
N GLU A 240 7.45 12.87 -9.74
CA GLU A 240 7.44 13.19 -8.31
C GLU A 240 7.55 11.94 -7.43
N ARG A 241 8.09 12.06 -6.22
CA ARG A 241 8.26 10.95 -5.27
C ARG A 241 7.72 11.34 -3.92
N GLY A 242 7.17 10.41 -3.14
CA GLY A 242 6.80 10.65 -1.74
C GLY A 242 5.31 10.48 -1.45
N TYR A 243 4.81 11.21 -0.44
CA TYR A 243 3.43 11.06 0.04
C TYR A 243 2.43 11.98 -0.67
N PHE A 244 1.20 11.50 -0.83
CA PHE A 244 0.07 12.20 -1.43
C PHE A 244 -1.21 11.94 -0.64
N THR A 245 -2.07 12.95 -0.54
CA THR A 245 -3.45 12.81 -0.08
C THR A 245 -4.37 13.16 -1.25
N LEU A 246 -5.17 12.20 -1.69
CA LEU A 246 -5.87 12.26 -2.98
C LEU A 246 -4.83 12.45 -4.12
N LEU A 247 -5.03 13.41 -5.02
CA LEU A 247 -4.03 13.80 -6.02
C LEU A 247 -3.00 14.81 -5.51
N GLU A 248 -3.20 15.40 -4.34
CA GLU A 248 -2.37 16.51 -3.90
C GLU A 248 -1.13 16.01 -3.16
N ARG A 249 -0.01 16.69 -3.42
CA ARG A 249 1.24 16.48 -2.70
C ARG A 249 1.04 16.82 -1.22
N ASP A 250 1.43 15.91 -0.33
CA ASP A 250 1.23 16.08 1.12
C ASP A 250 2.45 15.58 1.92
N THR A 251 2.47 15.90 3.22
CA THR A 251 3.49 15.44 4.17
C THR A 251 2.95 14.28 5.01
N SER A 252 3.75 13.24 5.15
CA SER A 252 3.45 12.10 6.02
C SER A 252 3.90 12.34 7.46
N SER A 253 3.57 11.41 8.37
CA SER A 253 3.85 11.57 9.81
C SER A 253 5.33 11.82 10.11
N PRO A 254 5.68 12.58 11.17
CA PRO A 254 7.08 12.85 11.51
C PRO A 254 7.91 11.56 11.68
N GLU A 255 7.34 10.56 12.35
CA GLU A 255 7.98 9.25 12.50
C GLU A 255 8.27 8.60 11.14
N SER A 256 7.36 8.74 10.17
CA SER A 256 7.57 8.18 8.83
C SER A 256 8.76 8.79 8.08
N LEU A 257 9.24 9.96 8.52
CA LEU A 257 10.38 10.68 7.95
C LEU A 257 11.70 10.40 8.68
N ASP A 258 11.68 9.61 9.77
CA ASP A 258 12.89 9.22 10.48
C ASP A 258 13.75 8.24 9.66
N GLU A 259 14.86 8.72 9.11
CA GLU A 259 15.70 7.94 8.19
C GLU A 259 16.34 6.71 8.84
N GLU A 260 16.68 6.77 10.14
CA GLU A 260 17.26 5.64 10.86
C GLU A 260 16.26 4.48 10.97
N THR A 261 15.03 4.77 11.40
CA THR A 261 13.95 3.78 11.47
C THR A 261 13.59 3.25 10.08
N GLN A 262 13.55 4.11 9.06
CA GLN A 262 13.34 3.68 7.68
C GLN A 262 14.43 2.70 7.21
N GLN A 263 15.69 2.94 7.56
CA GLN A 263 16.79 2.05 7.19
C GLN A 263 16.71 0.70 7.90
N ARG A 264 16.39 0.70 9.20
CA ARG A 264 16.18 -0.54 9.97
C ARG A 264 15.02 -1.35 9.40
N LEU A 265 13.90 -0.68 9.10
CA LEU A 265 12.73 -1.30 8.49
C LEU A 265 13.06 -1.84 7.09
N TRP A 266 13.84 -1.12 6.29
CA TRP A 266 14.30 -1.59 4.98
C TRP A 266 15.06 -2.91 5.08
N THR A 267 16.10 -2.96 5.90
CA THR A 267 16.92 -4.16 6.10
C THR A 267 16.08 -5.35 6.55
N LYS A 268 15.19 -5.14 7.53
CA LYS A 268 14.28 -6.19 7.99
C LYS A 268 13.26 -6.60 6.95
N THR A 269 12.78 -5.67 6.14
CA THR A 269 11.86 -5.98 5.05
C THR A 269 12.52 -6.88 4.01
N LEU A 270 13.82 -6.67 3.68
CA LEU A 270 14.54 -7.58 2.78
C LEU A 270 14.60 -9.01 3.35
N GLU A 271 14.90 -9.15 4.64
CA GLU A 271 14.92 -10.44 5.35
C GLU A 271 13.55 -11.13 5.30
N TRP A 272 12.50 -10.45 5.79
CA TRP A 272 11.15 -11.00 5.87
C TRP A 272 10.55 -11.31 4.50
N ALA A 273 10.84 -10.49 3.50
CA ALA A 273 10.41 -10.69 2.12
C ALA A 273 11.24 -11.75 1.39
N ARG A 274 12.34 -12.25 1.97
CA ARG A 274 13.30 -13.19 1.37
C ARG A 274 13.85 -12.63 0.05
N ILE A 275 14.31 -11.38 0.08
CA ILE A 275 14.95 -10.74 -1.05
C ILE A 275 16.44 -11.04 -1.02
N THR A 276 16.95 -11.46 -2.17
CA THR A 276 18.35 -11.84 -2.37
C THR A 276 18.84 -11.22 -3.67
N ARG A 277 20.15 -11.17 -3.86
CA ARG A 277 20.76 -10.60 -5.07
C ARG A 277 20.30 -11.28 -6.36
N GLU A 278 19.89 -12.54 -6.29
CA GLU A 278 19.43 -13.33 -7.44
C GLU A 278 17.97 -13.03 -7.83
N ASN A 279 17.20 -12.39 -6.94
CA ASN A 279 15.76 -12.20 -7.13
C ASN A 279 15.29 -10.74 -7.16
N THR A 280 16.20 -9.77 -7.08
CA THR A 280 15.92 -8.34 -7.30
C THR A 280 16.91 -7.76 -8.31
N ALA A 281 16.51 -6.71 -9.03
CA ALA A 281 17.42 -5.95 -9.88
C ALA A 281 18.18 -4.85 -9.12
N LEU A 282 17.71 -4.52 -7.91
CA LEU A 282 18.33 -3.50 -7.07
C LEU A 282 19.63 -4.03 -6.48
N ALA A 283 20.69 -3.23 -6.57
CA ALA A 283 21.94 -3.55 -5.87
C ALA A 283 21.74 -3.47 -4.35
N ILE A 284 21.66 -4.63 -3.70
CA ILE A 284 21.60 -4.74 -2.24
C ILE A 284 22.93 -5.23 -1.67
N ASP A 285 23.39 -4.57 -0.62
CA ASP A 285 24.52 -5.03 0.18
C ASP A 285 24.15 -6.35 0.84
N ALA A 286 25.11 -7.30 0.86
CA ALA A 286 24.91 -8.64 1.39
C ALA A 286 25.03 -8.65 2.93
#